data_AF-A0A8T6VTN5-F1
#
_entry.id   AF-A0A8T6VTN5-F1
#
_cell.length_a   1.000
_cell.length_b   1.000
_cell.length_c   1.000
_cell.angle_alpha   90.00
_cell.angle_beta   90.00
_cell.angle_gamma   90.00
#
_symmetry.space_group_name_H-M   'P 1'
#
loop_
_entity.id
_entity.type
_entity.pdbx_description
1 polymer ?
#
loop_
_entity_poly.entity_id
_entity_poly.type
_entity_poly.pdbx_seq_one_letter_code
_entity_poly.pdbx_strand_id
1 'polypeptide(L)'
;MDFVWQKPVIVFYKERHKELEREPFAVVKARKLVVSRVSKEGAKFRGSIEDFFPLMGDVDYISSQQGMSDRYVLCWFEDEEDDFKKAWRRLTGVTFSDGFTFTTDEKVKRTYNGDFKAEQGKLR
;
A
#
# COMPACT_ATOMS: atom_id res chain seq x y z
N MET A 1 -6.16 -0.18 17.77
CA MET A 1 -5.55 1.15 17.61
C MET A 1 -5.26 1.29 16.13
N ASP A 2 -5.79 2.36 15.55
CA ASP A 2 -5.71 2.63 14.13
C ASP A 2 -4.75 3.80 13.91
N PHE A 3 -3.91 3.66 12.91
CA PHE A 3 -3.03 4.69 12.41
C PHE A 3 -3.61 5.18 11.09
N VAL A 4 -3.74 6.50 10.94
CA VAL A 4 -4.41 7.10 9.80
C VAL A 4 -3.49 8.16 9.22
N TRP A 5 -3.23 8.08 7.92
CA TRP A 5 -2.47 9.06 7.16
C TRP A 5 -3.37 9.68 6.09
N GLN A 6 -3.32 11.00 5.96
CA GLN A 6 -4.13 11.76 5.01
C GLN A 6 -3.29 12.13 3.79
N LYS A 7 -3.87 11.92 2.61
CA LYS A 7 -3.23 12.19 1.32
C LYS A 7 -1.81 11.60 1.17
N PRO A 8 -1.50 10.36 1.62
CA PRO A 8 -0.14 9.86 1.52
C PRO A 8 0.24 9.55 0.06
N VAL A 9 1.52 9.71 -0.25
CA VAL A 9 2.14 9.05 -1.42
C VAL A 9 2.63 7.68 -0.97
N ILE A 10 2.10 6.61 -1.55
CA ILE A 10 2.44 5.23 -1.19
C ILE A 10 3.24 4.62 -2.34
N VAL A 11 4.40 4.07 -2.01
CA VAL A 11 5.31 3.38 -2.91
C VAL A 11 5.22 1.88 -2.63
N PHE A 12 5.00 1.12 -3.69
CA PHE A 12 4.90 -0.33 -3.69
C PHE A 12 6.19 -0.90 -4.24
N TYR A 13 6.76 -1.87 -3.54
CA TYR A 13 7.83 -2.72 -4.07
C TYR A 13 7.36 -4.16 -4.05
N LYS A 14 7.78 -4.96 -5.03
CA LYS A 14 7.62 -6.42 -4.95
C LYS A 14 8.62 -6.97 -3.95
N GLU A 15 8.12 -7.69 -2.95
CA GLU A 15 8.97 -8.34 -1.95
C GLU A 15 9.56 -9.62 -2.54
N ARG A 16 10.88 -9.65 -2.73
CA ARG A 16 11.60 -10.81 -3.28
C ARG A 16 12.62 -11.29 -2.26
N HIS A 17 12.59 -12.57 -1.92
CA HIS A 17 13.43 -13.18 -0.87
C HIS A 17 14.95 -13.04 -1.04
N LYS A 18 15.46 -12.57 -2.19
CA LYS A 18 16.90 -12.53 -2.50
C LYS A 18 17.42 -11.21 -3.08
N GLU A 19 16.55 -10.24 -3.35
CA GLU A 19 16.92 -8.98 -3.97
C GLU A 19 16.44 -7.83 -3.10
N LEU A 20 17.30 -6.83 -2.87
CA LEU A 20 16.88 -5.59 -2.23
C LEU A 20 15.81 -4.93 -3.08
N GLU A 21 14.79 -4.35 -2.44
CA GLU A 21 13.75 -3.59 -3.13
C GLU A 21 14.33 -2.28 -3.69
N ARG A 22 14.89 -2.34 -4.90
CA ARG A 22 15.59 -1.19 -5.52
C ARG A 22 14.71 -0.36 -6.43
N GLU A 23 13.70 -0.99 -7.03
CA GLU A 23 12.85 -0.34 -8.03
C GLU A 23 11.39 -0.33 -7.57
N PRO A 24 10.73 0.84 -7.52
CA PRO A 24 9.32 0.91 -7.18
C PRO A 24 8.51 0.21 -8.28
N PHE A 25 7.68 -0.73 -7.86
CA PHE A 25 6.73 -1.42 -8.73
C PHE A 25 5.58 -0.50 -9.12
N ALA A 26 5.04 0.23 -8.15
CA ALA A 26 3.99 1.22 -8.37
C ALA A 26 4.12 2.36 -7.35
N VAL A 27 3.64 3.54 -7.73
CA VAL A 27 3.52 4.69 -6.84
C VAL A 27 2.10 5.21 -6.98
N VAL A 28 1.41 5.44 -5.86
CA VAL A 28 0.04 5.94 -5.86
C VAL A 28 -0.09 7.14 -4.94
N LYS A 29 -1.01 8.04 -5.27
CA LYS A 29 -1.51 9.04 -4.32
C LYS A 29 -2.87 8.57 -3.86
N ALA A 30 -3.01 8.35 -2.55
CA ALA A 30 -4.28 7.96 -1.94
C ALA A 30 -4.92 9.17 -1.27
N ARG A 31 -6.25 9.15 -1.09
CA ARG A 31 -6.90 10.09 -0.19
C ARG A 31 -6.57 9.78 1.26
N LYS A 32 -6.53 8.49 1.61
CA LYS A 32 -6.37 8.04 2.99
C LYS A 32 -5.76 6.64 3.03
N LEU A 33 -4.84 6.44 3.98
CA LEU A 33 -4.31 5.13 4.36
C LEU A 33 -4.69 4.86 5.82
N VAL A 34 -5.31 3.72 6.07
CA VAL A 34 -5.62 3.25 7.43
C VAL A 34 -4.84 1.97 7.70
N VAL A 35 -4.16 1.89 8.84
CA VAL A 35 -3.49 0.67 9.31
C VAL A 35 -3.90 0.38 10.75
N SER A 36 -4.42 -0.81 10.99
CA SER A 36 -4.78 -1.31 12.32
C SER A 36 -3.85 -2.44 12.72
N ARG A 37 -3.41 -2.46 13.99
CA ARG A 37 -2.79 -3.65 14.59
C ARG A 37 -3.86 -4.72 14.88
N VAL A 38 -3.57 -5.96 14.53
CA VAL A 38 -4.44 -7.11 14.80
C VAL A 38 -3.85 -7.93 15.96
N SER A 39 -4.68 -8.31 16.93
CA SER A 39 -4.24 -8.96 18.19
C SER A 39 -4.32 -10.49 18.20
N LYS A 40 -4.81 -11.13 17.12
CA LYS A 40 -4.93 -12.60 17.01
C LYS A 40 -4.30 -13.11 15.70
N GLU A 41 -3.74 -14.31 15.79
CA GLU A 41 -2.74 -14.94 14.90
C GLU A 41 -3.09 -14.92 13.41
N GLY A 42 -2.07 -14.68 12.57
CA GLY A 42 -2.16 -14.58 11.11
C GLY A 42 -1.33 -13.42 10.57
N ALA A 43 -1.93 -12.23 10.48
CA ALA A 43 -1.27 -10.98 10.09
C ALA A 43 -1.15 -10.04 11.30
N LYS A 44 -0.02 -9.33 11.43
CA LYS A 44 0.16 -8.34 12.53
C LYS A 44 -0.58 -7.04 12.27
N PHE A 45 -0.84 -6.74 10.99
CA PHE A 45 -1.53 -5.54 10.57
C PHE A 45 -2.58 -5.86 9.50
N ARG A 46 -3.64 -5.06 9.49
CA ARG A 46 -4.59 -4.92 8.39
C ARG A 46 -4.69 -3.46 8.02
N GLY A 47 -5.09 -3.15 6.80
CA GLY A 47 -5.31 -1.77 6.41
C GLY A 47 -6.09 -1.62 5.13
N SER A 48 -6.38 -0.37 4.80
CA SER A 48 -7.11 0.03 3.61
C SER A 48 -6.43 1.24 2.96
N ILE A 49 -6.43 1.26 1.63
CA ILE A 49 -6.03 2.39 0.80
C ILE A 49 -7.31 2.89 0.12
N GLU A 50 -7.74 4.08 0.51
CA GLU A 50 -9.00 4.67 0.07
C GLU A 50 -8.75 5.74 -1.00
N ASP A 51 -9.58 5.71 -2.05
CA ASP A 51 -9.61 6.66 -3.17
C ASP A 51 -8.22 7.02 -3.71
N PHE A 52 -7.51 6.03 -4.26
CA PHE A 52 -6.17 6.25 -4.82
C PHE A 52 -6.14 6.24 -6.34
N PHE A 53 -5.11 6.88 -6.89
CA PHE A 53 -4.78 6.80 -8.31
C PHE A 53 -3.28 6.55 -8.50
N PRO A 54 -2.89 5.75 -9.52
CA PRO A 54 -1.51 5.51 -9.83
C PRO A 54 -0.84 6.78 -10.38
N LEU A 55 0.32 7.10 -9.83
CA LEU A 55 1.27 8.08 -10.37
C LEU A 55 2.30 7.39 -11.28
N MET A 56 2.61 6.13 -11.01
CA MET A 56 3.55 5.30 -11.76
C MET A 56 3.22 3.82 -11.57
N GLY A 57 3.56 3.00 -12.56
CA GLY A 57 3.47 1.54 -12.48
C GLY A 57 2.07 1.00 -12.78
N ASP A 58 1.98 -0.33 -12.81
CA ASP A 58 0.75 -1.05 -13.14
C ASP A 58 0.10 -1.59 -11.85
N VAL A 59 -0.91 -0.87 -11.36
CA VAL A 59 -1.69 -1.32 -10.19
C VAL A 59 -2.72 -2.39 -10.54
N ASP A 60 -3.12 -2.53 -11.80
CA ASP A 60 -4.07 -3.57 -12.23
C ASP A 60 -3.44 -4.96 -12.12
N TYR A 61 -2.11 -5.06 -12.26
CA TYR A 61 -1.38 -6.31 -11.99
C TYR A 61 -1.62 -6.85 -10.57
N ILE A 62 -1.78 -5.99 -9.56
CA ILE A 62 -2.03 -6.45 -8.17
C ILE A 62 -3.35 -7.23 -8.10
N SER A 63 -4.34 -6.87 -8.92
CA SER A 63 -5.61 -7.58 -9.07
C SER A 63 -5.54 -8.80 -10.00
N SER A 64 -4.39 -9.08 -10.63
CA SER A 64 -4.21 -10.30 -11.43
C SER A 64 -4.01 -11.53 -10.55
N GLN A 65 -4.22 -12.74 -11.08
CA GLN A 65 -3.95 -13.99 -10.36
C GLN A 65 -2.51 -14.06 -9.83
N GLN A 66 -1.56 -13.55 -10.59
CA GLN A 66 -0.16 -13.52 -10.19
C GLN A 66 0.08 -12.49 -9.08
N GLY A 67 -0.46 -11.27 -9.22
CA GLY A 67 -0.29 -10.20 -8.23
C GLY A 67 -0.96 -10.50 -6.89
N MET A 68 -2.13 -11.15 -6.89
CA MET A 68 -2.80 -11.59 -5.65
C MET A 68 -1.98 -12.62 -4.85
N SER A 69 -1.08 -13.34 -5.53
CA SER A 69 -0.18 -14.32 -4.91
C SER A 69 1.18 -13.72 -4.52
N ASP A 70 1.49 -12.51 -5.01
CA ASP A 70 2.72 -11.81 -4.69
C ASP A 70 2.65 -11.18 -3.28
N ARG A 71 3.83 -10.86 -2.75
CA ARG A 71 3.99 -10.08 -1.53
C ARG A 71 4.61 -8.74 -1.87
N TYR A 72 4.22 -7.73 -1.11
CA TYR A 72 4.63 -6.36 -1.34
C TYR A 72 5.22 -5.73 -0.09
N VAL A 73 6.06 -4.74 -0.34
CA VAL A 73 6.50 -3.77 0.66
C VAL A 73 5.83 -2.44 0.35
N LEU A 74 5.19 -1.84 1.34
CA LEU A 74 4.61 -0.51 1.22
C LEU A 74 5.43 0.47 2.06
N CYS A 75 5.87 1.55 1.43
CA CYS A 75 6.44 2.71 2.10
C CYS A 75 5.58 3.93 1.78
N TRP A 76 5.44 4.88 2.69
CA TRP A 76 4.68 6.09 2.39
C TRP A 76 5.21 7.33 3.08
N PHE A 77 4.85 8.46 2.47
CA PHE A 77 5.24 9.79 2.88
C PHE A 77 4.00 10.68 3.05
N GLU A 78 4.07 11.61 3.99
CA GLU A 78 3.07 12.66 4.15
C GLU A 78 3.61 14.00 3.63
N ASP A 79 2.75 14.79 3.01
CA ASP A 79 3.14 16.10 2.48
C ASP A 79 3.52 17.08 3.61
N GLU A 80 3.06 16.84 4.84
CA GLU A 80 3.21 17.74 5.99
C GLU A 80 4.34 17.36 6.97
N GLU A 81 4.99 16.20 6.82
CA GLU A 81 6.11 15.78 7.68
C GLU A 81 7.44 15.67 6.88
N ASP A 82 8.53 16.14 7.48
CA ASP A 82 9.89 15.91 6.96
C ASP A 82 10.32 14.46 7.24
N ASP A 83 9.86 13.56 6.38
CA ASP A 83 10.05 12.10 6.49
C ASP A 83 11.51 11.65 6.33
N PHE A 84 12.43 12.52 5.90
CA PHE A 84 13.87 12.22 5.92
C PHE A 84 14.45 12.21 7.34
N LYS A 85 13.78 12.86 8.30
CA LYS A 85 14.18 12.90 9.73
C LYS A 85 13.55 11.80 10.57
N LYS A 86 12.39 11.28 10.16
CA LYS A 86 11.66 10.21 10.86
C LYS A 86 11.60 8.98 9.98
N ALA A 87 12.52 8.06 10.24
CA ALA A 87 12.76 6.83 9.48
C ALA A 87 11.50 6.22 8.81
N TRP A 88 11.64 5.90 7.52
CA TRP A 88 10.57 5.57 6.58
C TRP A 88 9.54 4.60 7.17
N ARG A 89 8.29 5.05 7.21
CA ARG A 89 7.14 4.21 7.55
C ARG A 89 7.05 3.09 6.52
N ARG A 90 7.00 1.85 6.98
CA ARG A 90 7.09 0.66 6.12
C ARG A 90 6.20 -0.46 6.63
N LEU A 91 5.52 -1.15 5.71
CA LEU A 91 4.91 -2.46 5.93
C LEU A 91 5.57 -3.50 5.03
N THR A 92 5.72 -4.73 5.52
CA THR A 92 6.26 -5.87 4.76
C THR A 92 5.36 -7.09 4.86
N GLY A 93 5.50 -8.03 3.94
CA GLY A 93 4.57 -9.14 3.79
C GLY A 93 3.16 -8.66 3.42
N VAL A 94 3.06 -7.56 2.67
CA VAL A 94 1.76 -6.99 2.31
C VAL A 94 1.11 -7.84 1.22
N THR A 95 -0.17 -8.18 1.41
CA THR A 95 -0.96 -8.95 0.46
C THR A 95 -2.34 -8.31 0.26
N PHE A 96 -2.83 -8.37 -0.98
CA PHE A 96 -4.13 -7.86 -1.40
C PHE A 96 -4.98 -9.02 -1.90
N SER A 97 -5.52 -9.83 -0.99
CA SER A 97 -6.22 -11.08 -1.34
C SER A 97 -7.39 -10.89 -2.31
N ASP A 98 -8.10 -9.76 -2.19
CA ASP A 98 -9.24 -9.42 -3.06
C ASP A 98 -8.86 -8.46 -4.19
N GLY A 99 -7.57 -8.11 -4.31
CA GLY A 99 -7.07 -7.12 -5.25
C GLY A 99 -7.60 -5.71 -4.98
N PHE A 100 -7.68 -4.91 -6.04
CA PHE A 100 -8.25 -3.57 -6.03
C PHE A 100 -9.58 -3.52 -6.77
N THR A 101 -10.51 -2.76 -6.18
CA THR A 101 -11.74 -2.33 -6.85
C THR A 101 -11.55 -0.91 -7.38
N PHE A 102 -12.30 -0.51 -8.40
CA PHE A 102 -12.27 0.87 -8.88
C PHE A 102 -13.63 1.37 -9.35
N THR A 103 -13.81 2.68 -9.26
CA THR A 103 -14.88 3.42 -9.93
C THR A 103 -14.29 4.24 -11.06
N THR A 104 -15.11 4.52 -12.08
CA THR A 104 -14.70 5.32 -13.24
C THR A 104 -15.55 6.60 -13.28
N ASP A 105 -14.91 7.75 -13.42
CA ASP A 105 -15.62 9.03 -13.55
C ASP A 105 -16.06 9.32 -15.00
N GLU A 106 -16.75 10.44 -15.20
CA GLU A 106 -17.21 10.90 -16.52
C GLU A 106 -16.07 11.12 -17.53
N LYS A 107 -14.83 11.29 -17.06
CA LYS A 107 -13.62 11.48 -17.86
C LYS A 107 -12.84 10.18 -18.05
N VAL A 108 -13.42 9.03 -17.73
CA VAL A 108 -12.81 7.70 -17.81
C VAL A 108 -11.62 7.54 -16.84
N LYS A 109 -11.50 8.40 -15.82
CA LYS A 109 -10.47 8.28 -14.80
C LYS A 109 -10.88 7.24 -13.77
N ARG A 110 -10.00 6.27 -13.51
CA ARG A 110 -10.20 5.24 -12.48
C ARG A 110 -9.73 5.73 -11.11
N THR A 111 -10.55 5.50 -10.09
CA THR A 111 -10.21 5.71 -8.68
C THR A 111 -10.32 4.38 -7.96
N TYR A 112 -9.22 3.95 -7.35
CA TYR A 112 -9.07 2.61 -6.79
C TYR A 112 -9.25 2.59 -5.28
N ASN A 113 -9.67 1.44 -4.77
CA ASN A 113 -9.78 1.12 -3.36
C ASN A 113 -9.27 -0.30 -3.12
N GLY A 114 -8.61 -0.51 -1.98
CA GLY A 114 -8.02 -1.81 -1.65
C GLY A 114 -7.83 -2.04 -0.17
N ASP A 115 -8.13 -3.25 0.26
CA ASP A 115 -7.82 -3.75 1.59
C ASP A 115 -6.61 -4.67 1.55
N PHE A 116 -5.82 -4.66 2.61
CA PHE A 116 -4.62 -5.47 2.71
C PHE A 116 -4.38 -6.03 4.11
N LYS A 117 -3.52 -7.04 4.14
CA LYS A 117 -2.89 -7.58 5.35
C LYS A 117 -1.39 -7.38 5.26
N ALA A 118 -0.73 -7.20 6.40
CA ALA A 118 0.73 -7.16 6.46
C ALA A 118 1.28 -7.96 7.64
N GLU A 119 2.45 -8.58 7.43
CA GLU A 119 3.12 -9.41 8.44
C GLU A 119 3.93 -8.58 9.43
N GLN A 120 4.51 -7.46 9.00
CA GLN A 120 5.32 -6.58 9.85
C GLN A 120 5.11 -5.10 9.49
N GLY A 121 5.49 -4.21 10.41
CA GLY A 121 5.28 -2.78 10.23
C GLY A 121 6.09 -1.90 11.17
N LYS A 122 6.73 -0.88 10.59
CA LYS A 122 7.30 0.28 11.28
C LYS A 122 6.42 1.48 10.97
N LEU A 123 5.66 1.93 11.98
CA LEU A 123 4.66 3.00 11.85
C LEU A 123 5.08 4.30 12.57
N ARG A 124 6.32 4.35 13.08
CA ARG A 124 6.93 5.46 13.82
C ARG A 124 8.42 5.57 13.50
#